data_AF-A0A1B8QVB6-F1
#
_entry.id   AF-A0A1B8QVB6-F1
#
_cell.length_a   1.000
_cell.length_b   1.000
_cell.length_c   1.000
_cell.angle_alpha   90.00
_cell.angle_beta   90.00
_cell.angle_gamma   90.00
#
_symmetry.space_group_name_H-M   'P 1'
#
loop_
_entity.id
_entity.type
_entity.pdbx_description
1 polymer ?
#
loop_
_entity_poly.entity_id
_entity_poly.type
_entity_poly.pdbx_seq_one_letter_code
_entity_poly.pdbx_strand_id
1 'polypeptide(L)'
;MRCFRLSRNFIVYLFSLCAILLLAGCVQSRGGFVSKNHVVLAEQNPNTHFEQEVMIVRLSQVLLVGKMSNEERASLHFERGVLYDSLGLWGLARYDFTQALALQPKMASVYNYLGLYLLLEEDYDGALEAFNTVFELDSSYDYTHLNRGLNFYYVGRYHLAQQDFLQFYQADTKDPYRVLWLYLNEQKLKPQEAQKNLVERAKGLSEDFWGTHIVQYYLGRISVEELQQRASEFAENSQQYAEILTETYFYLAKQKLNVGLVDEAAALFKLAMANQVYNFVEYRFAAFELMKLKPVQTEDEKEEKSAVTKAIVF
;
A
#
# COMPACT_ATOMS: atom_id res chain seq x y z
N MET A 1 -49.36 44.04 38.43
CA MET A 1 -49.67 42.81 37.67
C MET A 1 -50.16 43.18 36.28
N ARG A 2 -49.34 43.00 35.22
CA ARG A 2 -49.76 43.13 33.82
C ARG A 2 -49.44 41.81 33.13
N CYS A 3 -50.47 41.02 32.84
CA CYS A 3 -50.36 39.76 32.09
C CYS A 3 -50.18 40.07 30.60
N PHE A 4 -49.05 39.65 30.03
CA PHE A 4 -48.84 39.64 28.58
C PHE A 4 -49.64 38.49 27.96
N ARG A 5 -50.72 38.79 27.23
CA ARG A 5 -51.42 37.83 26.37
C ARG A 5 -50.65 37.72 25.06
N LEU A 6 -49.88 36.64 24.89
CA LEU A 6 -49.38 36.27 23.56
C LEU A 6 -50.56 35.85 22.68
N SER A 7 -50.67 36.46 21.50
CA SER A 7 -51.72 36.12 20.54
C SER A 7 -51.46 34.73 19.96
N ARG A 8 -52.54 33.95 19.78
CA ARG A 8 -52.52 32.59 19.24
C ARG A 8 -51.82 32.50 17.87
N ASN A 9 -51.81 33.59 17.11
CA ASN A 9 -51.10 33.68 15.83
C ASN A 9 -49.56 33.73 16.01
N PHE A 10 -49.05 34.36 17.07
CA PHE A 10 -47.61 34.42 17.32
C PHE A 10 -47.01 33.04 17.64
N ILE A 11 -47.77 32.19 18.35
CA ILE A 11 -47.37 30.81 18.65
C ILE A 11 -47.35 29.95 17.39
N VAL A 12 -48.31 30.14 16.48
CA VAL A 12 -48.33 29.42 15.19
C VAL A 12 -47.16 29.83 14.31
N TYR A 13 -46.82 31.12 14.22
CA TYR A 13 -45.65 31.60 13.48
C TYR A 13 -44.33 31.11 14.08
N LEU A 14 -44.23 30.98 15.41
CA LEU A 14 -43.04 30.45 16.07
C LEU A 14 -42.84 28.94 15.78
N PHE A 15 -43.93 28.18 15.71
CA PHE A 15 -43.90 26.75 15.35
C PHE A 15 -43.59 26.53 13.87
N SER A 16 -44.09 27.36 12.95
CA SER A 16 -43.75 27.25 11.53
C SER A 16 -42.34 27.75 11.21
N LEU A 17 -41.79 28.72 11.96
CA LEU A 17 -40.38 29.10 11.84
C LEU A 17 -39.43 27.99 12.34
N CYS A 18 -39.79 27.28 13.42
CA CYS A 18 -39.04 26.12 13.91
C CYS A 18 -39.12 24.92 12.94
N ALA A 19 -40.24 24.72 12.25
CA ALA A 19 -40.37 23.63 11.27
C ALA A 19 -39.53 23.85 10.01
N ILE A 20 -39.29 25.11 9.61
CA ILE A 20 -38.42 25.44 8.46
C ILE A 20 -36.93 25.31 8.84
N LEU A 21 -36.56 25.58 10.09
CA LEU A 21 -35.20 25.36 10.59
C LEU A 21 -34.82 23.89 10.76
N LEU A 22 -35.79 22.98 10.90
CA LEU A 22 -35.55 21.53 10.96
C LEU A 22 -35.36 20.86 9.59
N LEU A 23 -35.69 21.55 8.49
CA LEU A 23 -35.50 21.04 7.12
C LEU A 23 -34.27 21.64 6.41
N ALA A 24 -33.57 22.57 7.06
CA ALA A 24 -32.31 23.13 6.57
C ALA A 24 -31.08 22.42 7.17
N GLY A 25 -31.22 21.14 7.50
CA GLY A 25 -30.07 20.24 7.70
C GLY A 25 -29.41 19.95 6.36
N CYS A 26 -28.71 20.94 5.80
CA CYS A 26 -27.74 20.68 4.74
C CYS A 26 -26.66 19.76 5.32
N VAL A 27 -26.84 18.45 5.14
CA VAL A 27 -25.73 17.48 5.23
C VAL A 27 -24.84 17.76 4.03
N GLN A 28 -24.02 18.79 4.16
CA GLN A 28 -22.84 18.93 3.33
C GLN A 28 -21.79 18.07 4.01
N SER A 29 -21.71 16.79 3.62
CA SER A 29 -20.64 15.90 4.04
C SER A 29 -19.32 16.47 3.52
N ARG A 30 -18.69 17.35 4.32
CA ARG A 30 -17.35 17.88 4.07
C ARG A 30 -16.24 16.94 4.55
N GLY A 31 -16.60 15.79 5.14
CA GLY A 31 -15.65 14.83 5.67
C GLY A 31 -15.49 13.63 4.73
N GLY A 32 -14.26 13.17 4.58
CA GLY A 32 -13.87 12.03 3.76
C GLY A 32 -12.73 12.40 2.80
N PHE A 33 -11.80 11.47 2.60
CA PHE A 33 -10.63 11.69 1.73
C PHE A 33 -10.99 12.04 0.27
N VAL A 34 -12.18 11.63 -0.18
CA VAL A 34 -12.69 11.87 -1.54
C VAL A 34 -14.13 12.36 -1.47
N SER A 35 -14.40 13.53 -2.06
CA SER A 35 -15.74 14.04 -2.33
C SER A 35 -15.80 14.75 -3.68
N LYS A 36 -17.00 15.07 -4.18
CA LYS A 36 -17.24 15.58 -5.53
C LYS A 36 -16.33 16.75 -5.96
N ASN A 37 -15.90 17.59 -5.00
CA ASN A 37 -15.04 18.76 -5.27
C ASN A 37 -13.79 18.81 -4.38
N HIS A 38 -13.43 17.71 -3.72
CA HIS A 38 -12.28 17.69 -2.80
C HIS A 38 -11.60 16.32 -2.83
N VAL A 39 -10.31 16.32 -3.10
CA VAL A 39 -9.44 15.14 -3.06
C VAL A 39 -8.23 15.50 -2.21
N VAL A 40 -7.90 14.64 -1.24
CA VAL A 40 -6.74 14.84 -0.38
C VAL A 40 -5.51 14.19 -1.02
N LEU A 41 -4.52 14.98 -1.40
CA LEU A 41 -3.22 14.48 -1.87
C LEU A 41 -2.12 15.16 -1.06
N ALA A 42 -1.02 14.43 -0.84
CA ALA A 42 0.15 15.04 -0.23
C ALA A 42 0.80 16.04 -1.20
N GLU A 43 1.35 17.11 -0.64
CA GLU A 43 2.12 18.10 -1.40
C GLU A 43 3.36 17.45 -2.02
N GLN A 44 3.52 17.60 -3.34
CA GLN A 44 4.64 17.05 -4.09
C GLN A 44 5.71 18.13 -4.27
N ASN A 45 6.94 17.87 -3.84
CA ASN A 45 8.05 18.80 -3.96
C ASN A 45 9.07 18.29 -5.00
N PRO A 46 9.52 19.10 -5.98
CA PRO A 46 10.42 18.66 -7.05
C PRO A 46 11.79 18.11 -6.61
N ASN A 47 12.15 18.16 -5.33
CA ASN A 47 13.46 17.75 -4.79
C ASN A 47 13.36 16.73 -3.63
N THR A 48 12.22 16.07 -3.44
CA THR A 48 12.05 15.04 -2.39
C THR A 48 13.06 13.90 -2.49
N HIS A 49 13.60 13.67 -3.69
CA HIS A 49 14.51 12.55 -3.99
C HIS A 49 15.97 12.96 -4.20
N PHE A 50 16.30 14.23 -3.91
CA PHE A 50 17.62 14.77 -4.21
C PHE A 50 18.77 13.97 -3.56
N GLU A 51 18.58 13.51 -2.32
CA GLU A 51 19.60 12.72 -1.62
C GLU A 51 19.83 11.36 -2.29
N GLN A 52 18.77 10.66 -2.68
CA GLN A 52 18.84 9.39 -3.40
C GLN A 52 19.52 9.58 -4.76
N GLU A 53 19.17 10.63 -5.51
CA GLU A 53 19.78 10.94 -6.81
C GLU A 53 21.28 11.21 -6.69
N VAL A 54 21.69 12.02 -5.71
CA VAL A 54 23.11 12.28 -5.42
C VAL A 54 23.84 10.99 -5.05
N MET A 55 23.21 10.12 -4.25
CA MET A 55 23.81 8.84 -3.88
C MET A 55 23.97 7.91 -5.09
N ILE A 56 22.97 7.84 -5.98
CA ILE A 56 23.05 7.07 -7.23
C ILE A 56 24.23 7.54 -8.08
N VAL A 57 24.43 8.85 -8.22
CA VAL A 57 25.57 9.40 -8.97
C VAL A 57 26.91 9.00 -8.34
N ARG A 58 27.02 9.09 -7.01
CA ARG A 58 28.23 8.68 -6.27
C ARG A 58 28.53 7.20 -6.45
N LEU A 59 27.54 6.33 -6.24
CA LEU A 59 27.68 4.89 -6.43
C LEU A 59 28.07 4.56 -7.88
N SER A 60 27.48 5.25 -8.85
CA SER A 60 27.81 5.07 -10.27
C SER A 60 29.26 5.43 -10.57
N GLN A 61 29.79 6.51 -9.98
CA GLN A 61 31.19 6.87 -10.12
C GLN A 61 32.11 5.82 -9.49
N VAL A 62 31.79 5.37 -8.27
CA VAL A 62 32.57 4.34 -7.55
C VAL A 62 32.58 3.02 -8.32
N LEU A 63 31.44 2.58 -8.85
CA LEU A 63 31.34 1.38 -9.70
C LEU A 63 32.18 1.51 -10.98
N LEU A 64 32.27 2.70 -11.56
CA LEU A 64 33.00 2.94 -12.81
C LEU A 64 34.52 2.93 -12.62
N VAL A 65 35.05 3.64 -11.61
CA VAL A 65 36.50 3.86 -11.47
C VAL A 65 37.13 3.12 -10.29
N GLY A 66 36.32 2.61 -9.37
CA GLY A 66 36.79 1.98 -8.15
C GLY A 66 37.42 0.62 -8.39
N LYS A 67 38.58 0.40 -7.76
CA LYS A 67 39.17 -0.93 -7.62
C LYS A 67 38.60 -1.57 -6.37
N MET A 68 37.90 -2.68 -6.54
CA MET A 68 37.17 -3.39 -5.49
C MET A 68 37.03 -4.87 -5.86
N SER A 69 36.78 -5.71 -4.87
CA SER A 69 36.46 -7.12 -5.05
C SER A 69 35.08 -7.33 -5.71
N ASN A 70 34.82 -8.55 -6.17
CA ASN A 70 33.49 -8.90 -6.72
C ASN A 70 32.38 -8.76 -5.66
N GLU A 71 32.66 -9.09 -4.39
CA GLU A 71 31.71 -9.00 -3.30
C GLU A 71 31.35 -7.54 -2.97
N GLU A 72 32.34 -6.66 -2.89
CA GLU A 72 32.12 -5.22 -2.70
C GLU A 72 31.36 -4.63 -3.89
N ARG A 73 31.72 -5.01 -5.12
CA ARG A 73 31.04 -4.57 -6.33
C ARG A 73 29.58 -5.05 -6.36
N ALA A 74 29.32 -6.29 -5.97
CA ALA A 74 27.97 -6.84 -5.87
C ALA A 74 27.13 -6.06 -4.86
N SER A 75 27.69 -5.76 -3.69
CA SER A 75 27.05 -4.95 -2.66
C SER A 75 26.69 -3.56 -3.16
N LEU A 76 27.59 -2.88 -3.87
CA LEU A 76 27.31 -1.55 -4.44
C LEU A 76 26.26 -1.57 -5.55
N HIS A 77 26.24 -2.61 -6.40
CA HIS A 77 25.14 -2.80 -7.35
C HIS A 77 23.82 -2.99 -6.61
N PHE A 78 23.78 -3.84 -5.59
CA PHE A 78 22.59 -4.04 -4.77
C PHE A 78 22.10 -2.73 -4.13
N GLU A 79 22.99 -1.96 -3.50
CA GLU A 79 22.66 -0.66 -2.89
C GLU A 79 22.09 0.34 -3.91
N ARG A 80 22.71 0.46 -5.09
CA ARG A 80 22.20 1.34 -6.15
C ARG A 80 20.87 0.84 -6.71
N GLY A 81 20.69 -0.48 -6.80
CA GLY A 81 19.43 -1.12 -7.18
C GLY A 81 18.30 -0.79 -6.21
N VAL A 82 18.56 -0.83 -4.89
CA VAL A 82 17.58 -0.43 -3.86
C VAL A 82 17.22 1.05 -3.99
N LEU A 83 18.17 1.93 -4.29
CA LEU A 83 17.88 3.35 -4.53
C LEU A 83 17.00 3.53 -5.78
N TYR A 84 17.34 2.89 -6.90
CA TYR A 84 16.48 2.92 -8.09
C TYR A 84 15.07 2.38 -7.81
N ASP A 85 14.96 1.30 -7.03
CA ASP A 85 13.69 0.73 -6.62
C ASP A 85 12.85 1.72 -5.80
N SER A 86 13.49 2.44 -4.87
CA SER A 86 12.83 3.48 -4.06
C SER A 86 12.31 4.67 -4.86
N LEU A 87 12.82 4.87 -6.07
CA LEU A 87 12.42 5.93 -7.01
C LEU A 87 11.46 5.43 -8.10
N GLY A 88 11.00 4.18 -8.03
CA GLY A 88 10.14 3.59 -9.07
C GLY A 88 10.87 3.25 -10.36
N LEU A 89 12.20 3.34 -10.40
CA LEU A 89 13.04 3.03 -11.56
C LEU A 89 13.33 1.51 -11.63
N TRP A 90 12.27 0.70 -11.61
CA TRP A 90 12.36 -0.76 -11.44
C TRP A 90 13.17 -1.49 -12.51
N GLY A 91 13.22 -0.97 -13.74
CA GLY A 91 14.08 -1.53 -14.79
C GLY A 91 15.57 -1.39 -14.49
N LEU A 92 15.98 -0.22 -13.99
CA LEU A 92 17.37 0.03 -13.56
C LEU A 92 17.70 -0.76 -12.29
N ALA A 93 16.75 -0.85 -11.35
CA ALA A 93 16.90 -1.68 -10.16
C ALA A 93 17.12 -3.16 -10.51
N ARG A 94 16.28 -3.72 -11.39
CA ARG A 94 16.42 -5.10 -11.88
C ARG A 94 17.78 -5.33 -12.54
N TYR A 95 18.23 -4.40 -13.39
CA TYR A 95 19.55 -4.49 -14.01
C TYR A 95 20.67 -4.59 -12.96
N ASP A 96 20.66 -3.71 -11.96
CA ASP A 96 21.67 -3.71 -10.90
C ASP A 96 21.60 -4.96 -10.03
N PHE A 97 20.41 -5.44 -9.69
CA PHE A 97 20.23 -6.72 -9.00
C PHE A 97 20.78 -7.91 -9.80
N THR A 98 20.60 -7.93 -11.12
CA THR A 98 21.22 -8.95 -11.98
C THR A 98 22.74 -8.84 -12.00
N GLN A 99 23.31 -7.63 -12.04
CA GLN A 99 24.77 -7.45 -11.93
C GLN A 99 25.30 -7.94 -10.57
N ALA A 100 24.59 -7.65 -9.49
CA ALA A 100 24.94 -8.12 -8.15
C ALA A 100 24.99 -9.66 -8.09
N LEU A 101 23.95 -10.35 -8.59
CA LEU A 101 23.92 -11.83 -8.61
C LEU A 101 24.96 -12.45 -9.54
N ALA A 102 25.31 -11.80 -10.66
CA ALA A 102 26.37 -12.27 -11.55
C ALA A 102 27.74 -12.28 -10.86
N LEU A 103 27.97 -11.34 -9.93
CA LEU A 103 29.20 -11.23 -9.14
C LEU A 103 29.15 -12.08 -7.86
N GLN A 104 27.99 -12.15 -7.21
CA GLN A 104 27.75 -12.90 -5.98
C GLN A 104 26.38 -13.61 -6.03
N PRO A 105 26.33 -14.88 -6.44
CA PRO A 105 25.05 -15.58 -6.66
C PRO A 105 24.21 -15.88 -5.42
N LYS A 106 24.77 -15.69 -4.22
CA LYS A 106 24.17 -16.07 -2.93
C LYS A 106 23.71 -14.85 -2.12
N MET A 107 22.93 -13.97 -2.74
CA MET A 107 22.38 -12.78 -2.08
C MET A 107 20.88 -12.90 -1.87
N ALA A 108 20.48 -13.35 -0.68
CA ALA A 108 19.08 -13.57 -0.29
C ALA A 108 18.21 -12.31 -0.52
N SER A 109 18.71 -11.13 -0.14
CA SER A 109 18.02 -9.86 -0.33
C SER A 109 17.69 -9.58 -1.81
N VAL A 110 18.60 -9.92 -2.73
CA VAL A 110 18.40 -9.70 -4.18
C VAL A 110 17.31 -10.62 -4.72
N TYR A 111 17.31 -11.90 -4.34
CA TYR A 111 16.23 -12.83 -4.73
C TYR A 111 14.86 -12.37 -4.19
N ASN A 112 14.79 -11.78 -3.00
CA ASN A 112 13.54 -11.23 -2.48
C ASN A 112 12.99 -10.08 -3.36
N TYR A 113 13.85 -9.15 -3.82
CA TYR A 113 13.43 -8.10 -4.75
C TYR A 113 13.02 -8.64 -6.12
N LEU A 114 13.81 -9.54 -6.70
CA LEU A 114 13.48 -10.12 -8.00
C LEU A 114 12.20 -10.96 -7.95
N GLY A 115 12.00 -11.73 -6.87
CA GLY A 115 10.75 -12.46 -6.64
C GLY A 115 9.54 -11.53 -6.52
N LEU A 116 9.68 -10.38 -5.84
CA LEU A 116 8.62 -9.36 -5.79
C LEU A 116 8.32 -8.80 -7.19
N TYR A 117 9.33 -8.55 -8.02
CA TYR A 117 9.10 -8.06 -9.38
C TYR A 117 8.41 -9.09 -10.26
N LEU A 118 8.82 -10.37 -10.17
CA LEU A 118 8.16 -11.48 -10.87
C LEU A 118 6.69 -11.63 -10.44
N LEU A 119 6.41 -11.46 -9.14
CA LEU A 119 5.05 -11.47 -8.61
C LEU A 119 4.20 -10.34 -9.23
N LEU A 120 4.73 -9.12 -9.28
CA LEU A 120 4.03 -7.98 -9.89
C LEU A 120 3.85 -8.13 -11.42
N GLU A 121 4.66 -8.95 -12.06
CA GLU A 121 4.55 -9.35 -13.47
C GLU A 121 3.64 -10.56 -13.70
N GLU A 122 3.02 -11.10 -12.64
CA GLU A 122 2.21 -12.32 -12.65
C GLU A 122 2.97 -13.60 -13.04
N ASP A 123 4.31 -13.59 -13.01
CA ASP A 123 5.13 -14.80 -13.05
C ASP A 123 5.18 -15.43 -11.66
N TYR A 124 4.08 -16.09 -11.30
CA TYR A 124 3.91 -16.63 -9.96
C TYR A 124 4.85 -17.79 -9.66
N ASP A 125 5.19 -18.62 -10.65
CA ASP A 125 6.08 -19.76 -10.49
C ASP A 125 7.53 -19.28 -10.30
N GLY A 126 8.00 -18.34 -11.13
CA GLY A 126 9.32 -17.73 -10.97
C GLY A 126 9.47 -16.97 -9.66
N ALA A 127 8.43 -16.24 -9.24
CA ALA A 127 8.42 -15.57 -7.95
C ALA A 127 8.49 -16.57 -6.77
N LEU A 128 7.76 -17.68 -6.85
CA LEU A 128 7.79 -18.72 -5.82
C LEU A 128 9.17 -19.38 -5.72
N GLU A 129 9.81 -19.68 -6.85
CA GLU A 129 11.18 -20.19 -6.89
C GLU A 129 12.14 -19.20 -6.22
N ALA A 130 12.09 -17.92 -6.60
CA ALA A 130 12.92 -16.88 -6.02
C ALA A 130 12.75 -16.77 -4.50
N PHE A 131 11.50 -16.76 -3.99
CA PHE A 131 11.26 -16.72 -2.54
C PHE A 131 11.74 -17.98 -1.82
N ASN A 132 11.65 -19.16 -2.43
CA ASN A 132 12.20 -20.38 -1.84
C ASN A 132 13.73 -20.32 -1.78
N THR A 133 14.39 -19.78 -2.80
CA THR A 133 15.84 -19.51 -2.76
C THR A 133 16.22 -18.56 -1.62
N VAL A 134 15.40 -17.55 -1.31
CA VAL A 134 15.64 -16.69 -0.14
C VAL A 134 15.69 -17.54 1.13
N PHE A 135 14.71 -18.42 1.36
CA PHE A 135 14.68 -19.27 2.56
C PHE A 135 15.82 -20.29 2.61
N GLU A 136 16.33 -20.76 1.47
CA GLU A 136 17.51 -21.64 1.40
C GLU A 136 18.81 -20.90 1.76
N LEU A 137 18.90 -19.61 1.41
CA LEU A 137 20.08 -18.78 1.66
C LEU A 137 20.08 -18.14 3.05
N ASP A 138 18.94 -17.59 3.45
CA ASP A 138 18.73 -16.90 4.72
C ASP A 138 17.24 -16.96 5.13
N SER A 139 16.94 -17.85 6.07
CA SER A 139 15.58 -18.01 6.59
C SER A 139 15.13 -16.90 7.54
N SER A 140 15.98 -15.93 7.88
CA SER A 140 15.64 -14.82 8.80
C SER A 140 14.98 -13.63 8.10
N TYR A 141 14.82 -13.70 6.77
CA TYR A 141 14.29 -12.60 5.97
C TYR A 141 12.75 -12.54 6.05
N ASP A 142 12.21 -11.99 7.14
CA ASP A 142 10.77 -12.00 7.47
C ASP A 142 9.85 -11.53 6.34
N TYR A 143 10.24 -10.48 5.60
CA TYR A 143 9.44 -9.94 4.49
C TYR A 143 9.24 -10.93 3.34
N THR A 144 10.06 -11.99 3.25
CA THR A 144 9.87 -13.08 2.28
C THR A 144 8.56 -13.82 2.55
N HIS A 145 8.17 -13.97 3.82
CA HIS A 145 6.87 -14.55 4.16
C HIS A 145 5.71 -13.66 3.67
N LEU A 146 5.81 -12.33 3.80
CA LEU A 146 4.82 -11.43 3.20
C LEU A 146 4.74 -11.65 1.69
N ASN A 147 5.88 -11.62 0.99
CA ASN A 147 5.90 -11.67 -0.48
C ASN A 147 5.45 -13.03 -1.04
N ARG A 148 5.88 -14.15 -0.44
CA ARG A 148 5.40 -15.48 -0.84
C ARG A 148 3.94 -15.70 -0.45
N GLY A 149 3.51 -15.17 0.70
CA GLY A 149 2.10 -15.15 1.08
C GLY A 149 1.23 -14.39 0.08
N LEU A 150 1.70 -13.25 -0.42
CA LEU A 150 1.04 -12.48 -1.48
C LEU A 150 0.99 -13.26 -2.79
N ASN A 151 2.07 -13.91 -3.18
CA ASN A 151 2.08 -14.80 -4.34
C ASN A 151 0.98 -15.86 -4.25
N PHE A 152 0.92 -16.60 -3.12
CA PHE A 152 -0.14 -17.58 -2.88
C PHE A 152 -1.54 -16.97 -2.83
N TYR A 153 -1.69 -15.79 -2.25
CA TYR A 153 -2.96 -15.08 -2.17
C TYR A 153 -3.49 -14.76 -3.58
N TYR A 154 -2.64 -14.25 -4.48
CA TYR A 154 -3.05 -13.87 -5.82
C TYR A 154 -3.31 -15.06 -6.77
N VAL A 155 -2.71 -16.22 -6.51
CA VAL A 155 -3.08 -17.48 -7.21
C VAL A 155 -4.22 -18.25 -6.54
N GLY A 156 -4.86 -17.66 -5.51
CA GLY A 156 -6.02 -18.24 -4.82
C GLY A 156 -5.68 -19.41 -3.88
N ARG A 157 -4.42 -19.61 -3.54
CA ARG A 157 -3.95 -20.64 -2.60
C ARG A 157 -3.97 -20.11 -1.16
N TYR A 158 -5.14 -19.69 -0.70
CA TYR A 158 -5.29 -18.98 0.58
C TYR A 158 -4.84 -19.76 1.83
N HIS A 159 -4.86 -21.10 1.78
CA HIS A 159 -4.33 -21.91 2.88
C HIS A 159 -2.79 -21.82 3.00
N LEU A 160 -2.08 -21.76 1.87
CA LEU A 160 -0.63 -21.56 1.87
C LEU A 160 -0.28 -20.12 2.24
N ALA A 161 -1.01 -19.15 1.68
CA ALA A 161 -0.89 -17.74 2.07
C ALA A 161 -1.11 -17.53 3.57
N GLN A 162 -2.06 -18.25 4.19
CA GLN A 162 -2.31 -18.20 5.63
C GLN A 162 -1.08 -18.61 6.45
N GLN A 163 -0.34 -19.65 6.02
CA GLN A 163 0.84 -20.12 6.73
C GLN A 163 1.92 -19.05 6.73
N ASP A 164 2.21 -18.49 5.55
CA ASP A 164 3.21 -17.44 5.39
C ASP A 164 2.81 -16.15 6.12
N PHE A 165 1.57 -15.67 5.98
CA PHE A 165 1.11 -14.48 6.72
C PHE A 165 1.09 -14.68 8.24
N LEU A 166 0.88 -15.91 8.73
CA LEU A 166 1.01 -16.20 10.17
C LEU A 166 2.47 -16.14 10.63
N GLN A 167 3.42 -16.67 9.86
CA GLN A 167 4.85 -16.54 10.16
C GLN A 167 5.26 -15.06 10.16
N PHE A 168 4.83 -14.31 9.15
CA PHE A 168 5.07 -12.87 9.07
C PHE A 168 4.48 -12.15 10.29
N TYR A 169 3.23 -12.40 10.66
CA TYR A 169 2.61 -11.82 11.86
C TYR A 169 3.34 -12.19 13.17
N GLN A 170 3.85 -13.41 13.29
CA GLN A 170 4.53 -13.86 14.51
C GLN A 170 5.87 -13.15 14.74
N ALA A 171 6.54 -12.71 13.68
CA ALA A 171 7.80 -11.96 13.79
C ALA A 171 7.62 -10.58 14.44
N ASP A 172 6.48 -9.92 14.23
CA ASP A 172 6.10 -8.73 15.00
C ASP A 172 4.57 -8.63 15.16
N THR A 173 4.07 -9.01 16.33
CA THR A 173 2.63 -9.00 16.61
C THR A 173 2.06 -7.60 16.85
N LYS A 174 2.93 -6.58 16.98
CA LYS A 174 2.52 -5.18 17.22
C LYS A 174 2.33 -4.40 15.94
N ASP A 175 2.89 -4.90 14.83
CA ASP A 175 2.81 -4.29 13.51
C ASP A 175 1.41 -4.51 12.88
N PRO A 176 0.65 -3.43 12.65
CA PRO A 176 -0.71 -3.52 12.13
C PRO A 176 -0.80 -4.01 10.68
N TYR A 177 0.22 -3.77 9.85
CA TYR A 177 0.19 -4.15 8.43
C TYR A 177 0.23 -5.67 8.27
N ARG A 178 0.94 -6.37 9.16
CA ARG A 178 0.95 -7.84 9.22
C ARG A 178 -0.43 -8.39 9.55
N VAL A 179 -1.12 -7.74 10.49
CA VAL A 179 -2.50 -8.09 10.86
C VAL A 179 -3.46 -7.81 9.71
N LEU A 180 -3.31 -6.70 9.00
CA LEU A 180 -4.15 -6.33 7.85
C LEU A 180 -4.02 -7.34 6.71
N TRP A 181 -2.80 -7.72 6.32
CA TRP A 181 -2.58 -8.72 5.26
C TRP A 181 -3.13 -10.10 5.64
N LEU A 182 -2.90 -10.52 6.89
CA LEU A 182 -3.46 -11.76 7.41
C LEU A 182 -5.00 -11.72 7.41
N TYR A 183 -5.60 -10.60 7.81
CA TYR A 183 -7.05 -10.40 7.76
C TYR A 183 -7.61 -10.47 6.33
N LEU A 184 -6.95 -9.82 5.36
CA LEU A 184 -7.37 -9.84 3.95
C LEU A 184 -7.37 -11.27 3.38
N ASN A 185 -6.41 -12.11 3.79
CA ASN A 185 -6.40 -13.53 3.44
C ASN A 185 -7.52 -14.31 4.15
N GLU A 186 -7.69 -14.10 5.46
CA GLU A 186 -8.72 -14.77 6.25
C GLU A 186 -10.14 -14.43 5.77
N GLN A 187 -10.36 -13.23 5.23
CA GLN A 187 -11.63 -12.88 4.57
C GLN A 187 -11.95 -13.77 3.37
N LYS A 188 -10.94 -14.30 2.67
CA LYS A 188 -11.13 -15.23 1.53
C LYS A 188 -11.16 -16.68 1.98
N LEU A 189 -10.35 -17.05 2.98
CA LEU A 189 -10.22 -18.42 3.47
C LEU A 189 -11.36 -18.82 4.43
N LYS A 190 -11.67 -17.97 5.41
CA LYS A 190 -12.59 -18.23 6.53
C LYS A 190 -13.31 -16.96 7.01
N PRO A 191 -14.25 -16.42 6.21
CA PRO A 191 -14.89 -15.12 6.46
C PRO A 191 -15.53 -14.97 7.85
N GLN A 192 -16.07 -16.07 8.39
CA GLN A 192 -16.77 -16.11 9.68
C GLN A 192 -15.82 -15.87 10.86
N GLU A 193 -14.55 -16.25 10.73
CA GLU A 193 -13.53 -16.10 11.77
C GLU A 193 -12.69 -14.83 11.61
N ALA A 194 -12.55 -14.33 10.37
CA ALA A 194 -11.64 -13.22 10.04
C ALA A 194 -11.86 -12.00 10.94
N GLN A 195 -13.13 -11.59 11.13
CA GLN A 195 -13.45 -10.43 11.97
C GLN A 195 -13.11 -10.69 13.45
N LYS A 196 -13.40 -11.88 13.96
CA LYS A 196 -13.08 -12.26 15.34
C LYS A 196 -11.58 -12.25 15.58
N ASN A 197 -10.81 -12.78 14.63
CA ASN A 197 -9.35 -12.81 14.72
C ASN A 197 -8.76 -11.40 14.65
N LEU A 198 -9.30 -10.52 13.79
CA LEU A 198 -8.90 -9.12 13.72
C LEU A 198 -9.13 -8.40 15.06
N VAL A 199 -10.30 -8.59 15.68
CA VAL A 199 -10.61 -8.02 17.00
C VAL A 199 -9.60 -8.48 18.06
N GLU A 200 -9.20 -9.75 18.05
CA GLU A 200 -8.24 -10.27 19.02
C GLU A 200 -6.84 -9.70 18.81
N ARG A 201 -6.33 -9.76 17.57
CA ARG A 201 -4.99 -9.27 17.23
C ARG A 201 -4.85 -7.75 17.43
N ALA A 202 -5.94 -7.01 17.19
CA ALA A 202 -5.95 -5.56 17.37
C ALA A 202 -5.68 -5.08 18.81
N LYS A 203 -5.81 -5.95 19.83
CA LYS A 203 -5.52 -5.59 21.23
C LYS A 203 -4.04 -5.40 21.52
N GLY A 204 -3.16 -5.99 20.70
CA GLY A 204 -1.70 -5.98 20.90
C GLY A 204 -0.94 -4.99 20.03
N LEU A 205 -1.64 -4.22 19.19
CA LEU A 205 -1.02 -3.31 18.22
C LEU A 205 -0.37 -2.10 18.91
N SER A 206 0.78 -1.65 18.38
CA SER A 206 1.40 -0.41 18.86
C SER A 206 0.68 0.81 18.30
N GLU A 207 0.54 1.86 19.10
CA GLU A 207 0.02 3.16 18.63
C GLU A 207 1.05 3.95 17.82
N ASP A 208 2.33 3.53 17.84
CA ASP A 208 3.41 4.15 17.05
C ASP A 208 3.25 3.95 15.54
N PHE A 209 2.45 2.95 15.12
CA PHE A 209 2.20 2.68 13.71
C PHE A 209 0.88 3.32 13.28
N TRP A 210 0.92 4.09 12.19
CA TRP A 210 -0.27 4.66 11.57
C TRP A 210 -1.32 3.58 11.24
N GLY A 211 -0.90 2.41 10.73
CA GLY A 211 -1.78 1.30 10.38
C GLY A 211 -2.70 0.82 11.51
N THR A 212 -2.38 1.09 12.78
CA THR A 212 -3.28 0.78 13.91
C THR A 212 -4.61 1.51 13.78
N HIS A 213 -4.60 2.72 13.22
CA HIS A 213 -5.79 3.53 12.96
C HIS A 213 -6.63 2.93 11.81
N ILE A 214 -5.96 2.41 10.78
CA ILE A 214 -6.60 1.66 9.70
C ILE A 214 -7.28 0.40 10.25
N VAL A 215 -6.64 -0.32 11.18
CA VAL A 215 -7.26 -1.45 11.88
C VAL A 215 -8.48 -1.01 12.69
N GLN A 216 -8.43 0.12 13.42
CA GLN A 216 -9.62 0.63 14.13
C GLN A 216 -10.77 0.96 13.18
N TYR A 217 -10.47 1.50 11.99
CA TYR A 217 -11.45 1.75 10.94
C TYR A 217 -12.07 0.44 10.42
N TYR A 218 -11.26 -0.58 10.15
CA TYR A 218 -11.75 -1.92 9.75
C TYR A 218 -12.62 -2.59 10.81
N LEU A 219 -12.39 -2.28 12.09
CA LEU A 219 -13.23 -2.73 13.21
C LEU A 219 -14.52 -1.91 13.39
N GLY A 220 -14.72 -0.85 12.60
CA GLY A 220 -15.88 0.04 12.70
C GLY A 220 -15.86 0.93 13.95
N ARG A 221 -14.69 1.11 14.59
CA ARG A 221 -14.55 1.90 15.82
C ARG A 221 -14.40 3.40 15.55
N ILE A 222 -13.87 3.76 14.39
CA ILE A 222 -13.72 5.14 13.93
C ILE A 222 -14.32 5.28 12.54
N SER A 223 -14.80 6.47 12.20
CA SER A 223 -15.31 6.77 10.87
C SER A 223 -14.18 7.13 9.89
N VAL A 224 -14.50 7.23 8.59
CA VAL A 224 -13.50 7.66 7.58
C VAL A 224 -13.11 9.12 7.76
N GLU A 225 -14.01 9.95 8.27
CA GLU A 225 -13.77 11.36 8.61
C GLU A 225 -12.81 11.49 9.78
N GLU A 226 -13.02 10.68 10.83
CA GLU A 226 -12.11 10.62 11.97
C GLU A 226 -10.73 10.09 11.55
N LEU A 227 -10.68 9.07 10.68
CA LEU A 227 -9.43 8.57 10.12
C LEU A 227 -8.68 9.67 9.34
N GLN A 228 -9.38 10.46 8.52
CA GLN A 228 -8.78 11.59 7.81
C GLN A 228 -8.23 12.65 8.76
N GLN A 229 -8.97 13.00 9.80
CA GLN A 229 -8.51 13.98 10.79
C GLN A 229 -7.23 13.48 11.47
N ARG A 230 -7.22 12.23 11.96
CA ARG A 230 -6.05 11.64 12.62
C ARG A 230 -4.85 11.54 11.69
N ALA A 231 -5.05 11.32 10.38
CA ALA A 231 -3.96 11.28 9.41
C ALA A 231 -3.20 12.62 9.35
N SER A 232 -3.94 13.73 9.40
CA SER A 232 -3.34 15.07 9.39
C SER A 232 -2.64 15.44 10.70
N GLU A 233 -3.08 14.86 11.82
CA GLU A 233 -2.48 15.09 13.14
C GLU A 233 -1.25 14.20 13.39
N PHE A 234 -1.24 12.99 12.80
CA PHE A 234 -0.16 12.02 12.95
C PHE A 234 1.08 12.38 12.12
N ALA A 235 0.89 13.01 10.96
CA ALA A 235 2.00 13.36 10.07
C ALA A 235 2.83 14.54 10.60
N GLU A 236 4.14 14.35 10.74
CA GLU A 236 5.09 15.38 11.14
C GLU A 236 5.52 16.26 9.96
N ASN A 237 5.51 15.72 8.75
CA ASN A 237 5.94 16.39 7.53
C ASN A 237 5.17 15.89 6.30
N SER A 238 5.33 16.56 5.15
CA SER A 238 4.61 16.25 3.92
C SER A 238 4.95 14.88 3.33
N GLN A 239 6.19 14.40 3.51
CA GLN A 239 6.61 13.09 3.04
C GLN A 239 5.92 11.98 3.85
N GLN A 240 5.95 12.06 5.17
CA GLN A 240 5.25 11.12 6.04
C GLN A 240 3.73 11.15 5.78
N TYR A 241 3.17 12.32 5.49
CA TYR A 241 1.77 12.43 5.09
C TYR A 241 1.48 11.69 3.77
N ALA A 242 2.38 11.72 2.80
CA ALA A 242 2.26 10.96 1.55
C ALA A 242 2.27 9.44 1.81
N GLU A 243 3.12 8.97 2.71
CA GLU A 243 3.19 7.57 3.16
C GLU A 243 1.86 7.14 3.80
N ILE A 244 1.38 7.91 4.79
CA ILE A 244 0.10 7.70 5.48
C ILE A 244 -1.06 7.64 4.50
N LEU A 245 -1.13 8.57 3.53
CA LEU A 245 -2.18 8.59 2.53
C LEU A 245 -2.09 7.38 1.59
N THR A 246 -0.87 6.98 1.18
CA THR A 246 -0.66 5.81 0.31
C THR A 246 -1.22 4.55 0.95
N GLU A 247 -0.85 4.31 2.21
CA GLU A 247 -1.33 3.15 2.97
C GLU A 247 -2.84 3.20 3.17
N THR A 248 -3.34 4.35 3.62
CA THR A 248 -4.77 4.55 3.90
C THR A 248 -5.60 4.29 2.65
N TYR A 249 -5.22 4.89 1.52
CA TYR A 249 -5.93 4.71 0.26
C TYR A 249 -5.93 3.27 -0.21
N PHE A 250 -4.79 2.58 -0.10
CA PHE A 250 -4.71 1.18 -0.49
C PHE A 250 -5.67 0.30 0.33
N TYR A 251 -5.66 0.42 1.65
CA TYR A 251 -6.54 -0.41 2.48
C TYR A 251 -8.02 -0.03 2.33
N LEU A 252 -8.36 1.26 2.23
CA LEU A 252 -9.72 1.67 1.88
C LEU A 252 -10.16 1.07 0.53
N ALA A 253 -9.28 1.07 -0.48
CA ALA A 253 -9.55 0.46 -1.77
C ALA A 253 -9.81 -1.06 -1.65
N LYS A 254 -8.98 -1.78 -0.89
CA LYS A 254 -9.15 -3.23 -0.65
C LYS A 254 -10.48 -3.54 0.04
N GLN A 255 -10.91 -2.72 1.00
CA GLN A 255 -12.22 -2.89 1.65
C GLN A 255 -13.36 -2.68 0.64
N LYS A 256 -13.31 -1.61 -0.16
CA LYS A 256 -14.30 -1.31 -1.21
C LYS A 256 -14.37 -2.40 -2.28
N LEU A 257 -13.22 -2.91 -2.70
CA LEU A 257 -13.13 -4.02 -3.64
C LEU A 257 -13.77 -5.29 -3.07
N ASN A 258 -13.56 -5.58 -1.78
CA ASN A 258 -14.14 -6.77 -1.14
C ASN A 258 -15.67 -6.73 -1.03
N VAL A 259 -16.28 -5.53 -0.99
CA VAL A 259 -17.75 -5.36 -1.01
C VAL A 259 -18.32 -5.18 -2.43
N GLY A 260 -17.48 -5.28 -3.47
CA GLY A 260 -17.90 -5.20 -4.88
C GLY A 260 -18.02 -3.78 -5.44
N LEU A 261 -17.58 -2.74 -4.70
CA LEU A 261 -17.57 -1.36 -5.17
C LEU A 261 -16.30 -1.08 -5.99
N VAL A 262 -16.25 -1.65 -7.20
CA VAL A 262 -15.05 -1.68 -8.04
C VAL A 262 -14.59 -0.30 -8.48
N ASP A 263 -15.50 0.59 -8.89
CA ASP A 263 -15.14 1.94 -9.36
C ASP A 263 -14.56 2.80 -8.23
N GLU A 264 -15.13 2.71 -7.03
CA GLU A 264 -14.61 3.39 -5.84
C GLU A 264 -13.23 2.84 -5.45
N ALA A 265 -13.05 1.52 -5.49
CA ALA A 265 -11.76 0.90 -5.22
C ALA A 265 -10.69 1.35 -6.24
N ALA A 266 -11.02 1.37 -7.53
CA ALA A 266 -10.11 1.83 -8.58
C ALA A 266 -9.73 3.30 -8.40
N ALA A 267 -10.67 4.16 -7.98
CA ALA A 267 -10.36 5.55 -7.67
C ALA A 267 -9.36 5.66 -6.50
N LEU A 268 -9.57 4.91 -5.42
CA LEU A 268 -8.70 4.90 -4.25
C LEU A 268 -7.31 4.34 -4.56
N PHE A 269 -7.19 3.26 -5.34
CA PHE A 269 -5.87 2.77 -5.78
C PHE A 269 -5.10 3.82 -6.60
N LYS A 270 -5.78 4.58 -7.47
CA LYS A 270 -5.14 5.68 -8.21
C LYS A 270 -4.64 6.77 -7.26
N LEU A 271 -5.38 7.06 -6.19
CA LEU A 271 -4.95 8.03 -5.17
C LEU A 271 -3.76 7.53 -4.35
N ALA A 272 -3.72 6.23 -4.02
CA ALA A 272 -2.53 5.64 -3.40
C ALA A 272 -1.28 5.85 -4.28
N MET A 273 -1.41 5.59 -5.59
CA MET A 273 -0.31 5.81 -6.55
C MET A 273 0.04 7.29 -6.76
N ALA A 274 -0.91 8.21 -6.62
CA ALA A 274 -0.67 9.63 -6.86
C ALA A 274 0.32 10.25 -5.87
N ASN A 275 0.53 9.63 -4.70
CA ASN A 275 1.48 10.09 -3.68
C ASN A 275 2.93 9.69 -3.95
N GLN A 276 3.19 8.84 -4.96
CA GLN A 276 4.55 8.49 -5.43
C GLN A 276 5.47 7.82 -4.39
N VAL A 277 4.91 7.05 -3.46
CA VAL A 277 5.69 6.28 -2.47
C VAL A 277 6.05 4.89 -3.02
N TYR A 278 6.98 4.84 -3.97
CA TYR A 278 7.21 3.67 -4.85
C TYR A 278 7.65 2.38 -4.14
N ASN A 279 8.38 2.49 -3.03
CA ASN A 279 8.92 1.34 -2.30
C ASN A 279 7.87 0.62 -1.44
N PHE A 280 6.73 1.25 -1.14
CA PHE A 280 5.70 0.67 -0.27
C PHE A 280 4.97 -0.46 -0.98
N VAL A 281 4.61 -1.50 -0.21
CA VAL A 281 3.82 -2.63 -0.70
C VAL A 281 2.48 -2.11 -1.22
N GLU A 282 1.88 -1.17 -0.50
CA GLU A 282 0.60 -0.54 -0.80
C GLU A 282 0.60 0.18 -2.14
N TYR A 283 1.69 0.90 -2.47
CA TYR A 283 1.84 1.54 -3.79
C TYR A 283 1.90 0.48 -4.91
N ARG A 284 2.79 -0.50 -4.76
CA ARG A 284 3.02 -1.53 -5.79
C ARG A 284 1.76 -2.36 -6.04
N PHE A 285 1.10 -2.77 -4.96
CA PHE A 285 -0.11 -3.57 -5.06
C PHE A 285 -1.33 -2.73 -5.44
N ALA A 286 -1.36 -1.41 -5.21
CA ALA A 286 -2.36 -0.55 -5.83
C ALA A 286 -2.25 -0.56 -7.37
N ALA A 287 -1.02 -0.43 -7.89
CA ALA A 287 -0.76 -0.52 -9.32
C ALA A 287 -1.12 -1.90 -9.90
N PHE A 288 -0.76 -2.96 -9.18
CA PHE A 288 -1.06 -4.35 -9.54
C PHE A 288 -2.58 -4.61 -9.58
N GLU A 289 -3.31 -4.22 -8.53
CA GLU A 289 -4.77 -4.38 -8.47
C GLU A 289 -5.45 -3.61 -9.61
N LEU A 290 -5.02 -2.37 -9.90
CA LEU A 290 -5.53 -1.60 -11.03
C LEU A 290 -5.31 -2.28 -12.36
N MET A 291 -4.16 -2.94 -12.56
CA MET A 291 -3.91 -3.72 -13.78
C MET A 291 -4.92 -4.86 -13.92
N LYS A 292 -5.23 -5.56 -12.83
CA LYS A 292 -6.21 -6.66 -12.81
C LYS A 292 -7.66 -6.20 -12.96
N LEU A 293 -7.97 -4.97 -12.55
CA LEU A 293 -9.30 -4.36 -12.73
C LEU A 293 -9.56 -3.86 -14.15
N LYS A 294 -8.52 -3.62 -14.96
CA LYS A 294 -8.72 -3.26 -16.37
C LYS A 294 -9.37 -4.43 -17.11
N PRO A 295 -10.40 -4.20 -17.94
CA PRO A 295 -10.92 -5.25 -18.82
C PRO A 295 -9.76 -5.79 -19.66
N VAL A 296 -9.72 -7.12 -19.83
CA VAL A 296 -8.65 -7.82 -20.55
C VAL A 296 -8.43 -7.12 -21.89
N GLN A 297 -7.27 -6.46 -21.98
CA GLN A 297 -6.76 -5.88 -23.20
C GLN A 297 -6.68 -6.99 -24.26
N THR A 298 -7.25 -6.73 -25.45
CA THR A 298 -7.21 -7.63 -26.60
C THR A 298 -5.77 -8.04 -26.93
N GLU A 299 -5.59 -9.22 -27.53
CA GLU A 299 -4.27 -9.86 -27.76
C GLU A 299 -3.21 -8.92 -28.37
N ASP A 300 -3.62 -7.94 -29.17
CA ASP A 300 -2.77 -6.91 -29.78
C ASP A 300 -1.95 -6.06 -28.77
N GLU A 301 -2.51 -5.72 -27.60
CA GLU A 301 -1.81 -4.90 -26.59
C GLU A 301 -0.84 -5.73 -25.73
N LYS A 302 -0.97 -7.06 -25.72
CA LYS A 302 -0.03 -7.98 -25.05
C LYS A 302 1.25 -8.18 -25.86
N GLU A 303 1.14 -8.22 -27.19
CA GLU A 303 2.31 -8.31 -28.07
C GLU A 303 3.19 -7.06 -27.97
N GLU A 304 2.59 -5.87 -27.86
CA GLU A 304 3.32 -4.61 -27.74
C GLU A 304 4.10 -4.52 -26.43
N LYS A 305 3.51 -4.93 -25.30
CA LYS A 305 4.23 -5.00 -24.01
C LYS A 305 5.35 -6.05 -24.02
N SER A 306 5.12 -7.23 -24.61
CA SER A 306 6.16 -8.27 -24.72
C SER A 306 7.34 -7.81 -25.58
N ALA A 307 7.07 -7.08 -26.67
CA ALA A 307 8.10 -6.50 -27.53
C ALA A 307 8.94 -5.45 -26.81
N VAL A 308 8.32 -4.59 -26.00
CA VAL A 308 9.02 -3.56 -25.21
C VAL A 308 9.87 -4.19 -24.10
N THR A 309 9.36 -5.20 -23.39
CA THR A 309 10.13 -5.90 -22.36
C THR A 309 11.32 -6.67 -22.95
N LYS A 310 11.17 -7.28 -24.13
CA LYS A 310 12.30 -7.94 -24.83
C LYS A 310 13.34 -6.96 -25.36
N ALA A 311 12.95 -5.73 -25.69
CA ALA A 311 13.87 -4.71 -26.19
C ALA A 311 14.79 -4.13 -25.11
N ILE A 312 14.46 -4.29 -23.82
CA ILE A 312 15.25 -3.78 -22.69
C ILE A 312 16.30 -4.82 -22.21
N VAL A 313 16.26 -6.05 -22.73
CA VAL A 313 17.14 -7.16 -22.33
C VAL A 313 18.31 -7.38 -23.31
N PHE A 314 18.59 -6.43 -24.22
CA PHE A 314 19.75 -6.46 -25.12
C PHE A 314 20.63 -5.22 -24.96
#